data_AF-A0A3M0G7J0-F1
#
_entry.id   AF-A0A3M0G7J0-F1
#
_cell.length_a   1.000
_cell.length_b   1.000
_cell.length_c   1.000
_cell.angle_alpha   90.00
_cell.angle_beta   90.00
_cell.angle_gamma   90.00
#
_symmetry.space_group_name_H-M   'P 1'
#
loop_
_entity.id
_entity.type
_entity.pdbx_description
1 polymer ?
#
loop_
_entity_poly.entity_id
_entity_poly.type
_entity_poly.pdbx_seq_one_letter_code
_entity_poly.pdbx_strand_id
1 'polypeptide(L)'
;MRIEVLSYLVLRLVVGSYMIGHAIVNVVTYRSYSEKIELFQSGHNIFNNEFFFIAAPLFPFLEFFIGLLIIVSFYYRRALIAGLTMYIIASVVYCYAGAHLGRNIIYVALLVMTYLLLRMNCNHYNTPHSHLN
;
A
#
# COMPACT_ATOMS: atom_id res chain seq x y z
N MET A 1 7.87 -4.50 -24.67
CA MET A 1 6.44 -4.25 -24.99
C MET A 1 5.44 -5.20 -24.34
N ARG A 2 5.19 -6.44 -24.82
CA ARG A 2 4.14 -7.31 -24.20
C ARG A 2 4.44 -7.67 -22.74
N ILE A 3 5.71 -7.88 -22.42
CA ILE A 3 6.15 -8.28 -21.08
C ILE A 3 5.97 -7.15 -20.07
N GLU A 4 6.30 -5.89 -20.39
CA GLU A 4 6.14 -4.76 -19.46
C GLU A 4 4.67 -4.51 -19.09
N VAL A 5 3.78 -4.51 -20.09
CA VAL A 5 2.34 -4.33 -19.88
C VAL A 5 1.77 -5.49 -19.07
N LEU A 6 2.18 -6.73 -19.37
CA LEU A 6 1.77 -7.91 -18.62
C LEU A 6 2.29 -7.86 -17.18
N SER A 7 3.57 -7.54 -16.98
CA SER A 7 4.19 -7.42 -15.66
C SER A 7 3.52 -6.33 -14.82
N TYR A 8 3.20 -5.17 -15.42
CA TYR A 8 2.43 -4.12 -14.75
C TYR A 8 1.05 -4.63 -14.32
N LEU A 9 0.31 -5.29 -15.22
CA LEU A 9 -1.02 -5.80 -14.93
C LEU A 9 -0.98 -6.87 -13.82
N VAL A 10 -0.04 -7.81 -13.89
CA VAL A 10 0.16 -8.86 -12.89
C VAL A 10 0.51 -8.24 -11.53
N LEU A 11 1.50 -7.35 -11.47
CA LEU A 11 1.90 -6.70 -10.21
C LEU A 11 0.75 -5.90 -9.61
N ARG A 12 -0.01 -5.18 -10.44
CA ARG A 12 -1.17 -4.41 -9.99
C ARG A 12 -2.23 -5.33 -9.35
N LEU A 13 -2.53 -6.46 -9.98
CA LEU A 13 -3.48 -7.43 -9.45
C LEU A 13 -2.97 -8.09 -8.16
N VAL A 14 -1.68 -8.45 -8.11
CA VAL A 14 -1.06 -9.04 -6.92
C VAL A 14 -1.10 -8.06 -5.74
N VAL A 15 -0.66 -6.81 -5.95
CA VAL A 15 -0.63 -5.79 -4.90
C VAL A 15 -2.05 -5.45 -4.43
N GLY A 16 -2.97 -5.20 -5.37
CA GLY A 16 -4.35 -4.88 -5.01
C GLY A 16 -5.07 -6.01 -4.28
N SER A 17 -4.91 -7.26 -4.75
CA SER A 17 -5.53 -8.43 -4.11
C SER A 17 -4.94 -8.69 -2.73
N TYR A 18 -3.62 -8.51 -2.58
CA TYR A 18 -2.97 -8.61 -1.28
C TYR A 18 -3.52 -7.58 -0.30
N MET A 19 -3.60 -6.30 -0.68
CA MET A 19 -4.15 -5.25 0.20
C MET A 19 -5.58 -5.57 0.64
N ILE A 20 -6.43 -6.00 -0.29
CA ILE A 20 -7.80 -6.42 0.02
C ILE A 20 -7.80 -7.61 0.98
N GLY A 21 -7.04 -8.66 0.69
CA GLY A 21 -6.97 -9.86 1.53
C GLY A 21 -6.44 -9.55 2.94
N HIS A 22 -5.37 -8.76 3.03
CA HIS A 22 -4.77 -8.32 4.29
C HIS A 22 -5.75 -7.49 5.11
N ALA A 23 -6.45 -6.55 4.48
CA ALA A 23 -7.50 -5.77 5.12
C ALA A 23 -8.63 -6.65 5.65
N ILE A 24 -9.13 -7.60 4.85
CA ILE A 24 -10.19 -8.54 5.27
C ILE A 24 -9.73 -9.34 6.49
N VAL A 25 -8.50 -9.88 6.47
CA VAL A 25 -7.96 -10.62 7.62
C VAL A 25 -7.91 -9.74 8.87
N ASN A 26 -7.46 -8.50 8.75
CA ASN A 26 -7.40 -7.56 9.88
C ASN A 26 -8.79 -7.18 10.40
N VAL A 27 -9.80 -7.06 9.53
CA VAL A 27 -11.19 -6.80 9.92
C VAL A 27 -11.82 -8.03 10.57
N VAL A 28 -11.61 -9.23 10.03
CA VAL A 28 -12.14 -10.48 10.61
C VAL A 28 -11.49 -10.77 11.97
N THR A 29 -10.20 -10.48 12.11
CA THR A 29 -9.44 -10.63 13.35
C THR A 29 -9.31 -9.32 14.13
N TYR A 30 -10.32 -8.45 14.03
CA TYR A 30 -10.28 -7.09 14.58
C TYR A 30 -9.85 -7.04 16.06
N ARG A 31 -10.34 -7.97 16.88
CA ARG A 31 -9.94 -8.05 18.30
C ARG A 31 -8.43 -8.19 18.48
N SER A 32 -7.79 -9.11 17.75
CA SER A 32 -6.33 -9.29 17.81
C SER A 32 -5.58 -8.10 17.19
N TYR A 33 -6.17 -7.45 16.19
CA TYR A 33 -5.62 -6.23 15.61
C TYR A 33 -5.63 -5.06 16.61
N SER A 34 -6.74 -4.84 17.32
CA SER A 34 -6.87 -3.82 18.37
C SER A 34 -5.93 -4.08 19.55
N GLU A 35 -5.82 -5.32 20.02
CA GLU A 35 -4.89 -5.69 21.11
C GLU A 35 -3.43 -5.37 20.72
N LYS A 36 -3.04 -5.56 19.45
CA LYS A 36 -1.71 -5.16 18.96
C LYS A 36 -1.52 -3.64 18.99
N ILE A 37 -2.54 -2.86 18.61
CA ILE A 37 -2.49 -1.40 18.66
C ILE A 37 -2.32 -0.91 20.10
N GLU A 38 -3.05 -1.48 21.06
CA GLU A 38 -2.94 -1.16 22.49
C GLU A 38 -1.55 -1.50 23.05
N LEU A 39 -0.99 -2.66 22.67
CA LEU A 39 0.39 -3.04 23.00
C LEU A 39 1.41 -2.05 22.42
N PHE A 40 1.20 -1.56 21.19
CA PHE A 40 2.08 -0.57 20.59
C PHE A 40 2.05 0.78 21.31
N GLN A 41 0.88 1.21 21.76
CA GLN A 41 0.71 2.46 22.51
C GLN A 41 1.33 2.39 23.91
N SER A 42 1.07 1.30 24.63
CA SER A 42 1.57 1.12 26.01
C SER A 42 3.09 0.94 26.08
N GLY A 43 3.72 0.37 25.03
CA GLY A 43 5.16 0.15 24.98
C GLY A 43 6.01 1.36 24.56
N HIS A 44 5.43 2.35 23.87
CA HIS A 44 6.20 3.45 23.26
C HIS A 44 5.53 4.82 23.42
N ASN A 45 6.11 5.68 24.26
CA ASN A 45 5.66 7.06 24.51
C ASN A 45 5.53 7.95 23.25
N ILE A 46 6.13 7.54 22.12
CA ILE A 46 6.14 8.29 20.86
C ILE A 46 4.75 8.34 20.22
N PHE A 47 3.89 7.34 20.46
CA PHE A 47 2.54 7.24 19.89
C PHE A 47 1.42 7.47 20.92
N ASN A 48 1.71 8.14 22.04
CA ASN A 48 0.69 8.50 23.03
C ASN A 48 -0.21 9.65 22.54
N ASN A 49 -0.92 9.41 21.43
CA ASN A 49 -1.80 10.35 20.77
C ASN A 49 -3.16 9.69 20.56
N GLU A 50 -4.19 10.22 21.21
CA GLU A 50 -5.58 9.74 21.09
C GLU A 50 -6.06 9.70 19.63
N PHE A 51 -5.58 10.61 18.79
CA PHE A 51 -5.93 10.62 17.37
C PHE A 51 -5.45 9.35 16.65
N PHE A 52 -4.24 8.87 16.96
CA PHE A 52 -3.72 7.64 16.38
C PHE A 52 -4.54 6.43 16.80
N PHE A 53 -4.97 6.38 18.07
CA PHE A 53 -5.80 5.31 18.59
C PHE A 53 -7.18 5.24 17.90
N ILE A 54 -7.81 6.38 17.68
CA ILE A 54 -9.10 6.45 16.97
C ILE A 54 -8.94 6.11 15.48
N ALA A 55 -7.82 6.53 14.87
CA ALA A 55 -7.56 6.34 13.45
C ALA A 55 -7.02 4.94 13.09
N ALA A 56 -6.32 4.26 13.99
CA ALA A 56 -5.70 2.97 13.71
C ALA A 56 -6.72 1.89 13.29
N PRO A 57 -7.91 1.76 13.91
CA PRO A 57 -9.00 0.92 13.41
C PRO A 57 -9.46 1.19 11.97
N LEU A 58 -9.24 2.41 11.44
CA LEU A 58 -9.63 2.78 10.08
C LEU A 58 -8.63 2.31 9.03
N PHE A 59 -7.39 1.97 9.42
CA PHE A 59 -6.34 1.54 8.48
C PHE A 59 -6.73 0.34 7.63
N PRO A 60 -7.28 -0.76 8.17
CA PRO A 60 -7.73 -1.89 7.37
C PRO A 60 -8.78 -1.49 6.31
N PHE A 61 -9.70 -0.58 6.64
CA PHE A 61 -10.69 -0.11 5.68
C PHE A 61 -10.06 0.73 4.57
N LEU A 62 -9.17 1.65 4.91
CA LEU A 62 -8.41 2.43 3.93
C LEU A 62 -7.59 1.51 3.01
N GLU A 63 -6.93 0.50 3.58
CA GLU A 63 -6.18 -0.50 2.84
C GLU A 63 -7.06 -1.26 1.84
N PHE A 64 -8.26 -1.69 2.28
CA PHE A 64 -9.24 -2.34 1.41
C PHE A 64 -9.63 -1.46 0.23
N PHE A 65 -10.03 -0.21 0.50
CA PHE A 65 -10.47 0.71 -0.56
C PHE A 65 -9.34 1.06 -1.53
N ILE A 66 -8.12 1.27 -1.03
CA ILE A 66 -6.95 1.52 -1.89
C ILE A 66 -6.67 0.30 -2.76
N GLY A 67 -6.69 -0.91 -2.19
CA GLY A 67 -6.51 -2.15 -2.93
C GLY A 67 -7.55 -2.31 -4.04
N LEU A 68 -8.82 -2.01 -3.74
CA LEU A 68 -9.91 -2.05 -4.72
C LEU A 68 -9.70 -1.04 -5.85
N LEU A 69 -9.33 0.21 -5.54
CA LEU A 69 -9.03 1.25 -6.54
C LEU A 69 -7.88 0.84 -7.47
N ILE A 70 -6.85 0.19 -6.91
CA ILE A 70 -5.71 -0.34 -7.68
C ILE A 70 -6.18 -1.43 -8.67
N ILE A 71 -7.04 -2.37 -8.24
CA ILE A 71 -7.55 -3.44 -9.12
C ILE A 71 -8.43 -2.89 -10.24
N VAL A 72 -9.43 -2.06 -9.88
CA VAL A 72 -10.44 -1.52 -10.80
C VAL A 72 -9.86 -0.51 -11.79
N SER A 73 -8.59 -0.11 -11.62
CA SER A 73 -7.95 0.95 -12.43
C SER A 73 -8.63 2.31 -12.27
N PHE A 74 -9.34 2.56 -11.17
CA PHE A 74 -9.97 3.84 -10.92
C PHE A 74 -9.03 4.71 -10.08
N TYR A 75 -8.63 5.87 -10.60
CA TYR A 75 -7.61 6.74 -9.97
C TYR A 75 -6.33 6.01 -9.51
N TYR A 76 -5.95 4.93 -10.19
CA TYR A 76 -4.91 3.99 -9.73
C TYR A 76 -3.55 4.65 -9.44
N ARG A 77 -3.18 5.73 -10.14
CA ARG A 77 -1.98 6.54 -9.82
C ARG A 77 -2.01 7.08 -8.41
N ARG A 78 -3.14 7.69 -8.03
CA ARG A 78 -3.35 8.27 -6.70
C ARG A 78 -3.49 7.17 -5.66
N ALA A 79 -4.16 6.07 -6.00
CA ALA A 79 -4.29 4.91 -5.12
C ALA A 79 -2.92 4.26 -4.80
N LEU A 80 -2.04 4.10 -5.79
CA LEU A 80 -0.68 3.59 -5.57
C LEU A 80 0.14 4.50 -4.64
N ILE A 81 0.06 5.82 -4.83
CA ILE A 81 0.73 6.79 -3.95
C ILE A 81 0.15 6.74 -2.53
N ALA A 82 -1.18 6.69 -2.38
CA ALA A 82 -1.83 6.57 -1.08
C ALA A 82 -1.43 5.28 -0.35
N GLY A 83 -1.41 4.15 -1.06
CA GLY A 83 -0.94 2.86 -0.54
C GLY A 83 0.53 2.92 -0.12
N LEU A 84 1.39 3.52 -0.93
CA LEU A 84 2.81 3.70 -0.61
C LEU A 84 2.99 4.53 0.68
N THR A 85 2.32 5.68 0.79
CA THR A 85 2.37 6.53 1.98
C THR A 85 1.89 5.77 3.21
N MET A 86 0.78 5.04 3.10
CA MET A 86 0.22 4.25 4.19
C MET A 86 1.19 3.17 4.69
N TYR A 87 1.80 2.41 3.78
CA TYR A 87 2.76 1.36 4.11
C TYR A 87 4.09 1.90 4.65
N ILE A 88 4.53 3.08 4.20
CA ILE A 88 5.70 3.76 4.78
C ILE A 88 5.40 4.17 6.22
N ILE A 89 4.27 4.82 6.48
CA ILE A 89 3.85 5.21 7.84
C ILE A 89 3.78 3.97 8.73
N ALA A 90 3.13 2.89 8.27
CA ALA A 90 3.04 1.64 9.02
C ALA A 90 4.42 1.01 9.28
N SER A 91 5.36 1.09 8.34
CA SER A 91 6.74 0.63 8.52
C SER A 91 7.47 1.43 9.60
N VAL A 92 7.31 2.76 9.61
CA VAL A 92 7.88 3.61 10.65
C VAL A 92 7.33 3.22 12.02
N VAL A 93 6.01 3.06 12.13
CA VAL A 93 5.35 2.62 13.37
C VAL A 93 5.91 1.28 13.85
N TYR A 94 5.99 0.28 12.97
CA TYR A 94 6.52 -1.05 13.34
C TYR A 94 8.01 -1.02 13.71
N CYS A 95 8.80 -0.14 13.09
CA CYS A 95 10.21 0.00 13.41
C CYS A 95 10.40 0.51 14.84
N TYR A 96 9.65 1.54 15.22
CA TYR A 96 9.67 2.05 16.58
C TYR A 96 9.13 1.05 17.58
N ALA A 97 8.15 0.23 17.17
CA ALA A 97 7.57 -0.79 18.02
C ALA A 97 8.43 -2.06 18.21
N GLY A 98 9.59 -2.16 17.56
CA GLY A 98 10.42 -3.38 17.58
C GLY A 98 9.76 -4.60 16.91
N ALA A 99 8.75 -4.38 16.06
CA ALA A 99 8.02 -5.44 15.37
C ALA A 99 8.73 -5.86 14.06
N HIS A 100 8.41 -7.05 13.56
CA HIS A 100 8.99 -7.56 12.31
C HIS A 100 8.59 -6.71 11.09
N LEU A 101 9.56 -5.96 10.56
CA LEU A 101 9.40 -5.06 9.40
C LEU A 101 9.38 -5.76 8.05
N GLY A 102 9.91 -6.99 7.96
CA GLY A 102 10.23 -7.63 6.68
C GLY A 102 9.05 -7.68 5.72
N ARG A 103 7.85 -7.97 6.25
CA ARG A 103 6.62 -8.04 5.46
C ARG A 103 6.26 -6.69 4.83
N ASN A 104 6.27 -5.61 5.61
CA ASN A 104 5.91 -4.27 5.09
C ASN A 104 6.92 -3.76 4.06
N ILE A 105 8.21 -4.02 4.25
CA ILE A 105 9.27 -3.59 3.31
C ILE A 105 9.06 -4.23 1.93
N ILE A 106 8.69 -5.51 1.89
CA ILE A 106 8.38 -6.21 0.63
C ILE A 106 7.21 -5.53 -0.09
N TYR A 107 6.17 -5.12 0.63
CA TYR A 107 5.02 -4.44 0.02
C TYR A 107 5.33 -3.04 -0.45
N VAL A 108 6.13 -2.27 0.29
CA VAL A 108 6.65 -0.99 -0.17
C VAL A 108 7.43 -1.18 -1.48
N ALA A 109 8.31 -2.19 -1.56
CA ALA A 109 9.06 -2.49 -2.77
C ALA A 109 8.14 -2.86 -3.95
N LEU A 110 7.13 -3.70 -3.73
CA LEU A 110 6.15 -4.07 -4.76
C LEU A 110 5.32 -2.87 -5.24
N LEU A 111 4.89 -1.99 -4.33
CA LEU A 111 4.19 -0.76 -4.67
C LEU A 111 5.07 0.20 -5.50
N VAL A 112 6.33 0.37 -5.11
CA VAL A 112 7.32 1.17 -5.87
C VAL A 112 7.54 0.58 -7.27
N MET A 113 7.76 -0.73 -7.37
CA MET A 113 7.94 -1.40 -8.67
C MET A 113 6.71 -1.23 -9.57
N THR A 114 5.51 -1.39 -9.01
CA THR A 114 4.25 -1.18 -9.73
C THR A 114 4.12 0.27 -10.22
N TYR A 115 4.49 1.24 -9.38
CA TYR A 115 4.49 2.66 -9.74
C TYR A 115 5.52 3.01 -10.83
N LEU A 116 6.72 2.43 -10.77
CA LEU A 116 7.77 2.64 -11.77
C LEU A 116 7.36 2.07 -13.14
N LEU A 117 6.83 0.83 -13.16
CA LEU A 117 6.32 0.21 -14.39
C LEU A 117 5.20 1.04 -15.03
N LEU A 118 4.32 1.59 -14.19
CA LEU A 118 3.30 2.50 -14.66
C LEU A 118 3.89 3.77 -15.29
N ARG A 119 4.87 4.40 -14.63
CA ARG A 119 5.51 5.62 -15.15
C ARG A 119 6.17 5.36 -16.51
N MET A 120 6.87 4.22 -16.64
CA MET A 120 7.50 3.81 -17.89
C MET A 120 6.45 3.60 -18.99
N ASN A 121 5.36 2.90 -18.68
CA ASN A 121 4.29 2.66 -19.65
C ASN A 121 3.65 3.98 -20.14
N CYS A 122 3.39 4.95 -19.25
CA CYS A 122 2.78 6.22 -19.65
C CYS A 122 3.73 7.21 -20.35
N ASN A 123 5.02 7.21 -20.03
CA ASN A 123 5.99 8.05 -20.76
C ASN A 123 6.11 7.61 -22.22
N HIS A 124 5.96 6.31 -22.51
CA HIS A 124 6.03 5.78 -23.86
C HIS A 124 4.85 6.21 -24.75
N TYR A 125 3.65 6.37 -24.17
CA TYR A 125 2.49 6.89 -24.91
C TYR A 125 2.54 8.41 -25.15
N ASN A 126 3.39 9.14 -24.41
CA ASN A 126 3.51 10.60 -24.50
C ASN A 126 4.70 11.08 -25.35
N THR A 127 5.52 10.19 -25.91
CA THR A 127 6.52 10.59 -26.90
C THR A 127 5.82 10.94 -28.21
N PRO A 128 5.79 12.20 -28.65
CA PRO A 128 5.25 12.54 -29.95
C PRO A 128 6.08 11.82 -31.02
N HIS A 129 5.42 11.16 -31.97
CA HIS A 129 6.02 10.75 -33.24
C HIS A 129 6.39 12.02 -34.02
N SER A 130 7.43 12.74 -33.62
CA SER A 130 7.89 13.98 -34.27
C SER A 130 9.07 13.77 -35.21
N HIS A 131 9.34 12.54 -35.64
CA HIS A 131 10.43 12.24 -36.58
C HIS A 131 10.01 11.24 -37.66
N LEU A 132 8.91 11.53 -38.34
CA LEU A 132 8.62 10.98 -39.67
C LEU A 132 7.89 12.06 -40.47
N ASN A 133 8.67 12.98 -41.04
CA ASN A 133 8.53 13.63 -42.35
C ASN A 133 9.44 14.86 -42.43
#